data_AF-A0A6A3V7G3-F1
#
_entry.id   AF-A0A6A3V7G3-F1
#
_cell.length_a   1.000
_cell.length_b   1.000
_cell.length_c   1.000
_cell.angle_alpha   90.00
_cell.angle_beta   90.00
_cell.angle_gamma   90.00
#
_symmetry.space_group_name_H-M   'P 1'
#
loop_
_entity.id
_entity.type
_entity.pdbx_description
1 polymer ?
#
loop_
_entity_poly.entity_id
_entity_poly.type
_entity_poly.pdbx_seq_one_letter_code
_entity_poly.pdbx_strand_id
1 'polypeptide(L)'
;MAWEKAFAALRVRLVLAEAKTNSVQQRAAIAAAVIVPKMLYVARHAWPTEEIIKQADWSIINYVWKTKFMAPDHPPAGWVQ
;
A
#
# COMPACT_ATOMS: atom_id res chain seq x y z
N MET A 1 -11.40 2.88 11.92
CA MET A 1 -11.46 4.23 11.31
C MET A 1 -11.47 4.19 9.76
N ALA A 2 -11.60 5.33 9.06
CA ALA A 2 -11.69 5.39 7.58
C ALA A 2 -10.46 4.79 6.86
N TRP A 3 -9.27 5.00 7.41
CA TRP A 3 -8.02 4.44 6.90
C TRP A 3 -7.96 2.92 7.00
N GLU A 4 -8.35 2.32 8.12
CA GLU A 4 -8.44 0.86 8.26
C GLU A 4 -9.37 0.24 7.21
N LYS A 5 -10.53 0.86 6.96
CA LYS A 5 -11.46 0.41 5.92
C LYS A 5 -10.84 0.50 4.52
N ALA A 6 -10.05 1.55 4.26
CA ALA A 6 -9.32 1.69 3.01
C ALA A 6 -8.25 0.61 2.82
N PHE A 7 -7.45 0.34 3.86
CA PHE A 7 -6.47 -0.75 3.86
C PHE A 7 -7.13 -2.12 3.65
N ALA A 8 -8.22 -2.41 4.36
CA ALA A 8 -8.97 -3.65 4.19
C ALA A 8 -9.52 -3.80 2.76
N ALA A 9 -10.11 -2.74 2.21
CA ALA A 9 -10.61 -2.76 0.83
C ALA A 9 -9.49 -2.97 -0.20
N LEU A 10 -8.31 -2.38 0.01
CA LEU A 10 -7.15 -2.57 -0.85
C LEU A 10 -6.63 -4.00 -0.77
N ARG A 11 -6.52 -4.60 0.42
CA ARG A 11 -6.11 -6.00 0.59
C ARG A 11 -7.00 -6.94 -0.22
N VAL A 12 -8.32 -6.79 -0.12
CA VAL A 12 -9.29 -7.60 -0.88
C VAL A 12 -9.12 -7.42 -2.39
N ARG A 13 -8.98 -6.18 -2.87
CA ARG A 13 -8.83 -5.89 -4.31
C ARG A 13 -7.52 -6.42 -4.89
N LEU A 14 -6.46 -6.40 -4.10
CA LEU A 14 -5.13 -6.76 -4.57
C LEU A 14 -4.88 -8.26 -4.54
N VAL A 15 -5.66 -9.09 -3.85
CA VAL A 15 -5.44 -10.56 -3.76
C VAL A 15 -5.15 -11.20 -5.13
N LEU A 16 -5.96 -10.88 -6.15
CA LEU A 16 -5.76 -11.43 -7.50
C LEU A 16 -4.53 -10.84 -8.20
N ALA A 17 -4.27 -9.55 -8.00
CA ALA A 17 -3.10 -8.89 -8.54
C ALA A 17 -1.82 -9.49 -7.95
N GLU A 18 -1.78 -9.70 -6.62
CA GLU A 18 -0.68 -10.36 -5.92
C GLU A 18 -0.39 -11.76 -6.49
N ALA A 19 -1.42 -12.51 -6.87
CA ALA A 19 -1.25 -13.85 -7.44
C ALA A 19 -0.78 -13.87 -8.91
N LYS A 20 -0.97 -12.78 -9.66
CA LYS A 20 -0.78 -12.76 -11.13
C LYS A 20 0.33 -11.85 -11.63
N THR A 21 0.80 -10.91 -10.82
CA THR A 21 1.86 -9.97 -11.23
C THR A 21 3.23 -10.58 -11.00
N ASN A 22 4.01 -10.73 -12.08
CA ASN A 22 5.32 -11.37 -12.00
C ASN A 22 6.46 -10.35 -11.90
N SER A 23 6.28 -9.11 -12.36
CA SER A 23 7.35 -8.09 -12.35
C SER A 23 7.10 -6.93 -11.39
N VAL A 24 8.19 -6.33 -10.92
CA VAL A 24 8.18 -5.12 -10.09
C VAL A 24 7.50 -3.96 -10.82
N GLN A 25 7.75 -3.82 -12.13
CA GLN A 25 7.19 -2.75 -12.97
C GLN A 25 5.66 -2.84 -13.06
N GLN A 26 5.10 -4.05 -13.21
CA GLN A 26 3.66 -4.26 -13.20
C GLN A 26 3.05 -3.88 -11.85
N ARG A 27 3.69 -4.27 -10.73
CA ARG A 27 3.22 -3.93 -9.39
C ARG A 27 3.32 -2.44 -9.10
N ALA A 28 4.38 -1.77 -9.56
CA ALA A 28 4.50 -0.31 -9.48
C ALA A 28 3.38 0.41 -10.24
N ALA A 29 3.06 -0.05 -11.46
CA ALA A 29 1.94 0.49 -12.23
C ALA A 29 0.59 0.29 -11.51
N ILE A 30 0.36 -0.88 -10.90
CA ILE A 30 -0.84 -1.14 -10.10
C ILE A 30 -0.89 -0.28 -8.83
N ALA A 31 0.23 -0.10 -8.14
CA ALA A 31 0.29 0.78 -6.97
C ALA A 31 -0.10 2.22 -7.34
N ALA A 32 0.43 2.74 -8.44
CA ALA A 32 0.10 4.07 -8.95
C ALA A 32 -1.38 4.18 -9.39
N ALA A 33 -1.94 3.15 -10.01
CA ALA A 33 -3.30 3.17 -10.54
C ALA A 33 -4.41 2.84 -9.51
N VAL A 34 -4.09 2.06 -8.48
CA VAL A 34 -5.10 1.48 -7.55
C VAL A 34 -4.87 1.93 -6.12
N ILE A 35 -3.64 1.84 -5.61
CA ILE A 35 -3.33 2.07 -4.20
C ILE A 35 -3.31 3.57 -3.89
N VAL A 36 -2.49 4.33 -4.62
CA VAL A 36 -2.31 5.78 -4.39
C VAL A 36 -3.64 6.54 -4.52
N PRO A 37 -4.48 6.33 -5.56
CA PRO A 37 -5.75 7.07 -5.67
C PRO A 37 -6.73 6.78 -4.53
N LYS A 38 -6.75 5.54 -4.02
CA LYS A 38 -7.61 5.18 -2.88
C LYS A 38 -7.16 5.89 -1.60
N MET A 39 -5.85 5.98 -1.37
CA MET A 39 -5.28 6.70 -0.23
C MET A 39 -5.55 8.20 -0.33
N LEU A 40 -5.31 8.82 -1.50
CA LEU A 40 -5.59 10.24 -1.73
C LEU A 40 -7.09 10.57 -1.58
N TYR A 41 -7.97 9.66 -1.98
CA TYR A 41 -9.41 9.83 -1.73
C TYR A 41 -9.71 9.88 -0.22
N VAL A 42 -9.12 9.00 0.58
CA VAL A 42 -9.34 8.96 2.03
C VAL A 42 -8.71 10.18 2.70
N ALA A 43 -7.49 10.54 2.33
CA ALA A 43 -6.76 11.69 2.88
C ALA A 43 -7.52 13.02 2.72
N ARG A 44 -8.30 13.18 1.64
CA ARG A 44 -9.17 14.35 1.43
C ARG A 44 -10.28 14.49 2.47
N HIS A 45 -10.69 13.40 3.11
CA HIS A 45 -11.82 13.37 4.06
C HIS A 45 -11.39 13.06 5.49
N ALA A 46 -10.22 12.45 5.67
CA ALA A 46 -9.65 12.11 6.96
C ALA A 46 -8.13 12.23 6.85
N TRP A 47 -7.57 13.33 7.37
CA TRP A 47 -6.14 13.55 7.37
C TRP A 47 -5.41 12.42 8.12
N PRO A 48 -4.33 11.84 7.57
CA PRO A 48 -3.63 10.75 8.23
C PRO A 48 -2.78 11.26 9.39
N THR A 49 -2.57 10.40 10.40
CA THR A 49 -1.52 10.60 11.39
C THR A 49 -0.17 10.17 10.82
N GLU A 50 0.93 10.50 11.49
CA GLU A 50 2.27 10.09 11.07
C GLU A 50 2.41 8.56 10.98
N GLU A 51 1.79 7.83 11.91
CA GLU A 51 1.77 6.36 11.91
C GLU A 51 1.06 5.80 10.68
N ILE A 52 -0.05 6.43 10.27
CA ILE A 52 -0.81 6.03 9.08
C ILE A 52 0.01 6.29 7.81
N ILE A 53 0.74 7.43 7.76
CA ILE A 53 1.64 7.75 6.64
C ILE A 53 2.72 6.67 6.53
N LYS A 54 3.41 6.35 7.64
CA LYS A 54 4.44 5.30 7.68
C LYS A 54 3.88 3.93 7.27
N GLN A 55 2.71 3.56 7.80
CA GLN A 55 2.06 2.29 7.46
C GLN A 55 1.70 2.21 5.97
N ALA A 56 1.19 3.30 5.40
CA ALA A 56 0.83 3.38 3.99
C ALA A 56 2.06 3.25 3.09
N ASP A 57 3.12 4.01 3.39
CA ASP A 57 4.37 3.99 2.66
C ASP A 57 4.99 2.58 2.66
N TRP A 58 5.14 1.97 3.84
CA TRP A 58 5.68 0.62 3.94
C TRP A 58 4.81 -0.43 3.24
N SER A 59 3.48 -0.28 3.27
CA SER A 59 2.58 -1.20 2.56
C SER A 59 2.72 -1.09 1.04
N ILE A 60 2.94 0.13 0.51
CA ILE A 60 3.20 0.35 -0.92
C ILE A 60 4.52 -0.30 -1.31
N ILE A 61 5.59 -0.03 -0.55
CA ILE A 61 6.92 -0.61 -0.79
C ILE A 61 6.85 -2.15 -0.75
N ASN A 62 6.21 -2.70 0.28
CA ASN A 62 6.05 -4.15 0.42
C ASN A 62 5.24 -4.75 -0.74
N TYR A 63 4.23 -4.05 -1.25
CA TYR A 63 3.49 -4.51 -2.41
C TYR A 63 4.35 -4.51 -3.68
N VAL A 64 5.10 -3.43 -3.93
CA VAL A 64 5.95 -3.31 -5.12
C VAL A 64 7.08 -4.34 -5.12
N TRP A 65 7.73 -4.57 -3.99
CA TRP A 65 8.90 -5.44 -3.92
C TRP A 65 8.59 -6.88 -3.56
N LYS A 66 7.65 -7.11 -2.64
CA LYS A 66 7.32 -8.45 -2.09
C LYS A 66 5.92 -8.94 -2.45
N THR A 67 5.19 -8.20 -3.29
CA THR A 67 3.87 -8.61 -3.81
C THR A 67 2.82 -8.77 -2.70
N LYS A 68 2.99 -8.08 -1.57
CA LYS A 68 2.04 -8.12 -0.44
C LYS A 68 1.69 -6.73 0.06
N PHE A 69 0.41 -6.37 0.01
CA PHE A 69 -0.07 -5.10 0.53
C PHE A 69 -0.34 -5.17 2.05
N MET A 70 0.73 -5.12 2.81
CA MET A 70 0.73 -5.14 4.27
C MET A 70 1.93 -4.36 4.79
N ALA A 71 1.76 -3.67 5.91
CA ALA A 71 2.89 -3.10 6.62
C ALA A 71 3.75 -4.26 7.18
N PRO A 72 5.06 -4.30 6.89
CA PRO A 72 5.96 -5.29 7.43
C PRO A 72 6.16 -5.08 8.93
N ASP A 73 6.49 -6.15 9.66
CA ASP A 73 6.82 -6.10 11.09
C ASP A 73 8.10 -5.29 11.39
N HIS A 74 8.94 -5.11 10.37
CA HIS A 74 10.18 -4.36 10.42
C HIS A 74 10.28 -3.40 9.22
N PRO A 75 10.97 -2.25 9.37
CA PRO A 75 11.22 -1.34 8.25
C PRO A 75 11.80 -2.07 7.03
N PRO A 76 11.42 -1.71 5.80
CA PRO A 76 12.01 -2.29 4.60
C PRO A 76 13.52 -2.06 4.57
N ALA A 77 14.30 -3.12 4.28
CA ALA A 77 15.76 -3.03 4.24
C ALA A 77 16.24 -1.98 3.21
N GLY A 78 17.19 -1.13 3.62
CA GLY A 78 17.83 -0.14 2.75
C GLY A 78 17.20 1.25 2.70
N TRP A 79 16.19 1.54 3.54
CA TRP A 79 15.57 2.87 3.64
C TRP A 79 16.07 3.65 4.86
N VAL A 80 16.47 4.91 4.65
CA VAL A 80 16.91 5.83 5.71
C VAL A 80 15.66 6.41 6.39
N GLN A 81 15.63 6.40 7.73
CA GLN A 81 14.56 6.96 8.56
C GLN A 81 14.53 8.47 8.57
#